data_AF-A0AA88DAK6-F1
#
_entry.id   AF-A0AA88DAK6-F1
#
_cell.length_a   1.000
_cell.length_b   1.000
_cell.length_c   1.000
_cell.angle_alpha   90.00
_cell.angle_beta   90.00
_cell.angle_gamma   90.00
#
_symmetry.space_group_name_H-M   'P 1'
#
loop_
_entity.id
_entity.type
_entity.pdbx_description
1 polymer ?
#
loop_
_entity_poly.entity_id
_entity_poly.type
_entity_poly.pdbx_seq_one_letter_code
_entity_poly.pdbx_strand_id
1 'polypeptide(L)'
;MAASSSFLLSPCLVFIFVALSSSVLVAFAGNLYQDFDITWGDGRGKIINNGQVLTLSLDKSSGSGFQSNNQFLYGKIDMQIKLVPGNSAGTVTAYYLRSEGSSWDEIDFEFLGNLSGDPYIVHTNIFSQGKGNREQQFYVWFNPTADFHTYSILWNPKHIVLYVDGTPIREFKNYESLGVPYPKNQPMRIYSSLWNADDWATRGGLVKTDWSQAPFTASYQNFNADQACVWSSGSSSCGSNNNNSNSSSVLLSQELDSASQERLKWVQKNYMIYNYCTDTKRFPQGLPPECTATNKS
;
A
#
# COMPACT_ATOMS: atom_id res chain seq x y z
N MET A 1 -11.83 -66.75 48.12
CA MET A 1 -11.21 -65.41 48.05
C MET A 1 -10.40 -65.34 46.77
N ALA A 2 -10.61 -64.28 45.97
CA ALA A 2 -9.97 -63.98 44.67
C ALA A 2 -10.33 -64.93 43.50
N ALA A 3 -10.61 -64.50 42.26
CA ALA A 3 -10.69 -63.18 41.67
C ALA A 3 -11.47 -63.19 40.32
N SER A 4 -12.10 -62.04 40.05
CA SER A 4 -12.22 -61.31 38.76
C SER A 4 -12.61 -62.02 37.46
N SER A 5 -13.67 -61.51 36.82
CA SER A 5 -13.67 -61.19 35.39
C SER A 5 -14.77 -60.16 35.05
N SER A 6 -14.42 -58.88 35.13
CA SER A 6 -15.19 -57.76 34.59
C SER A 6 -14.78 -57.53 33.13
N PHE A 7 -15.71 -57.79 32.20
CA PHE A 7 -15.55 -57.42 30.80
C PHE A 7 -15.79 -55.91 30.65
N LEU A 8 -14.72 -55.14 30.42
CA LEU A 8 -14.81 -53.76 29.94
C LEU A 8 -14.60 -53.78 28.42
N LEU A 9 -15.67 -53.46 27.68
CA LEU A 9 -15.62 -53.18 26.25
C LEU A 9 -14.84 -51.88 26.02
N SER A 10 -13.68 -52.00 25.36
CA SER A 10 -12.85 -50.88 24.92
C SER A 10 -13.48 -50.23 23.68
N PRO A 11 -13.78 -48.91 23.67
CA PRO A 11 -14.20 -48.24 22.46
C PRO A 11 -12.97 -47.95 21.59
N CYS A 12 -13.00 -48.55 20.40
CA CYS A 12 -12.03 -48.39 19.33
C CYS A 12 -11.88 -46.90 18.95
N LEU A 13 -10.72 -46.31 19.25
CA LEU A 13 -10.32 -44.98 18.77
C LEU A 13 -10.01 -45.08 17.27
N VAL A 14 -11.00 -44.74 16.45
CA VAL A 14 -10.81 -44.53 15.00
C VAL A 14 -10.08 -43.21 14.81
N PHE A 15 -8.75 -43.26 14.64
CA PHE A 15 -7.97 -42.12 14.17
C PHE A 15 -8.26 -41.89 12.68
N ILE A 16 -9.12 -40.91 12.38
CA ILE A 16 -9.30 -40.40 11.02
C ILE A 16 -8.07 -39.53 10.70
N PHE A 17 -7.12 -40.09 9.96
CA PHE A 17 -6.06 -39.32 9.32
C PHE A 17 -6.68 -38.46 8.21
N VAL A 18 -6.97 -37.20 8.52
CA VAL A 18 -7.25 -36.19 7.49
C VAL A 18 -5.92 -35.84 6.83
N ALA A 19 -5.65 -36.42 5.68
CA ALA A 19 -4.56 -35.99 4.81
C ALA A 19 -4.92 -34.59 4.26
N LEU A 20 -4.37 -33.54 4.89
CA LEU A 20 -4.35 -32.22 4.30
C LEU A 20 -3.46 -32.27 3.05
N SER A 21 -4.07 -32.40 1.88
CA SER A 21 -3.41 -32.12 0.62
C SER A 21 -3.14 -30.61 0.57
N SER A 22 -1.95 -30.22 1.01
CA SER A 22 -1.40 -28.89 0.77
C SER A 22 -1.22 -28.72 -0.73
N SER A 23 -2.23 -28.17 -1.40
CA SER A 23 -2.07 -27.62 -2.73
C SER A 23 -1.10 -26.44 -2.63
N VAL A 24 0.17 -26.70 -2.92
CA VAL A 24 1.15 -25.64 -3.15
C VAL A 24 0.69 -24.92 -4.41
N LEU A 25 -0.05 -23.83 -4.22
CA LEU A 25 -0.27 -22.85 -5.28
C LEU A 25 1.11 -22.29 -5.61
N VAL A 26 1.68 -22.75 -6.72
CA VAL A 26 2.83 -22.10 -7.33
C VAL A 26 2.31 -20.76 -7.83
N ALA A 27 2.42 -19.73 -7.00
CA ALA A 27 2.29 -18.36 -7.46
C ALA A 27 3.43 -18.14 -8.46
N PHE A 28 3.10 -17.91 -9.74
CA PHE A 28 4.08 -17.36 -10.66
C PHE A 28 4.42 -15.97 -10.14
N ALA A 29 5.58 -15.84 -9.49
CA ALA A 29 6.10 -14.53 -9.15
C ALA A 29 6.28 -13.76 -10.48
N GLY A 30 5.59 -12.62 -10.61
CA GLY A 30 5.71 -11.74 -11.77
C GLY A 30 7.17 -11.38 -12.04
N ASN A 31 7.50 -11.10 -13.30
CA ASN A 31 8.84 -10.71 -13.70
C ASN A 31 8.92 -9.18 -13.76
N LEU A 32 9.51 -8.57 -12.73
CA LEU A 32 9.59 -7.11 -12.58
C LEU A 32 10.31 -6.40 -13.75
N TYR A 33 11.11 -7.10 -14.56
CA TYR A 33 11.67 -6.55 -15.80
C TYR A 33 10.61 -6.17 -16.84
N GLN A 34 9.44 -6.80 -16.80
CA GLN A 34 8.33 -6.52 -17.70
C GLN A 34 7.43 -5.40 -17.17
N ASP A 35 7.46 -5.18 -15.86
CA ASP A 35 6.53 -4.29 -15.17
C ASP A 35 7.10 -2.90 -14.93
N PHE A 36 8.41 -2.79 -14.72
CA PHE A 36 9.04 -1.56 -14.24
C PHE A 36 10.34 -1.20 -14.96
N ASP A 37 10.55 0.10 -15.11
CA ASP A 37 11.82 0.71 -15.51
C ASP A 37 12.45 1.42 -14.32
N ILE A 38 13.75 1.22 -14.10
CA ILE A 38 14.54 2.02 -13.15
C ILE A 38 14.77 3.39 -13.79
N THR A 39 14.23 4.45 -13.18
CA THR A 39 14.22 5.80 -13.75
C THR A 39 15.46 6.61 -13.40
N TRP A 40 16.05 6.37 -12.23
CA TRP A 40 17.27 7.01 -11.77
C TRP A 40 17.96 6.22 -10.64
N GLY A 41 19.21 6.58 -10.35
CA GLY A 41 19.96 6.06 -9.20
C GLY A 41 21.37 5.54 -9.52
N ASP A 42 21.76 5.49 -10.80
CA ASP A 42 23.12 5.11 -11.21
C ASP A 42 23.58 3.78 -10.59
N GLY A 43 22.80 2.73 -10.83
CA GLY A 43 23.03 1.39 -10.27
C GLY A 43 22.52 1.17 -8.85
N ARG A 44 21.94 2.19 -8.18
CA ARG A 44 21.29 2.04 -6.86
C ARG A 44 19.91 1.40 -6.89
N GLY A 45 19.20 1.53 -8.02
CA GLY A 45 18.05 0.72 -8.35
C GLY A 45 18.50 -0.55 -9.07
N LYS A 46 18.04 -1.72 -8.65
CA LYS A 46 18.38 -3.00 -9.29
C LYS A 46 17.19 -3.93 -9.29
N ILE A 47 17.00 -4.65 -10.39
CA ILE A 47 16.16 -5.83 -10.45
C ILE A 47 17.10 -7.05 -10.41
N ILE A 48 16.88 -7.95 -9.47
CA ILE A 48 17.74 -9.10 -9.18
C ILE A 48 16.91 -10.40 -9.12
N ASN A 49 17.58 -11.52 -8.87
CA ASN A 49 16.94 -12.85 -8.76
C ASN A 49 16.04 -13.16 -9.97
N ASN A 50 16.56 -12.95 -11.18
CA ASN A 50 15.85 -13.17 -12.45
C ASN A 50 14.49 -12.45 -12.54
N GLY A 51 14.39 -11.23 -11.98
CA GLY A 51 13.19 -10.42 -12.08
C GLY A 51 12.27 -10.51 -10.87
N GLN A 52 12.61 -11.30 -9.84
CA GLN A 52 11.72 -11.55 -8.71
C GLN A 52 11.75 -10.45 -7.65
N VAL A 53 12.87 -9.74 -7.51
CA VAL A 53 13.06 -8.71 -6.48
C VAL A 53 13.64 -7.46 -7.11
N LEU A 54 13.05 -6.31 -6.80
CA LEU A 54 13.60 -4.99 -7.07
C LEU A 54 14.12 -4.40 -5.75
N THR A 55 15.29 -3.78 -5.79
CA THR A 55 15.86 -3.04 -4.65
C THR A 55 16.13 -1.59 -5.04
N LEU A 56 15.81 -0.68 -4.13
CA LEU A 56 16.22 0.72 -4.19
C LEU A 56 17.18 0.98 -3.04
N SER A 57 18.30 1.63 -3.33
CA SER A 57 19.27 2.04 -2.33
C SER A 57 19.51 3.55 -2.33
N LEU A 58 19.95 4.06 -1.18
CA LEU A 58 20.22 5.46 -0.92
C LEU A 58 21.54 5.60 -0.16
N ASP A 59 22.41 6.46 -0.68
CA ASP A 59 23.61 6.93 -0.01
C ASP A 59 23.73 8.46 -0.17
N LYS A 60 24.80 9.04 0.38
CA LYS A 60 24.99 10.50 0.42
C LYS A 60 25.03 11.14 -0.97
N SER A 61 25.34 10.38 -2.01
CA SER A 61 25.46 10.87 -3.38
C SER A 61 24.09 10.95 -4.05
N SER A 62 23.23 9.95 -3.84
CA SER A 62 21.96 9.83 -4.53
C SER A 62 21.07 8.75 -3.90
N GLY A 63 19.76 8.90 -4.08
CA GLY A 63 18.80 7.82 -3.91
C GLY A 63 18.62 6.99 -5.18
N SER A 64 17.44 6.40 -5.33
CA SER A 64 17.02 5.73 -6.57
C SER A 64 15.51 5.65 -6.70
N GLY A 65 15.03 5.36 -7.90
CA GLY A 65 13.60 5.18 -8.15
C GLY A 65 13.28 4.38 -9.41
N PHE A 66 12.03 3.93 -9.48
CA PHE A 66 11.48 3.21 -10.63
C PHE A 66 10.06 3.68 -10.93
N GLN A 67 9.58 3.37 -12.13
CA GLN A 67 8.20 3.61 -12.53
C GLN A 67 7.62 2.40 -13.28
N SER A 68 6.30 2.24 -13.29
CA SER A 68 5.64 1.20 -14.08
C SER A 68 5.68 1.51 -15.57
N ASN A 69 5.76 0.46 -16.39
CA ASN A 69 5.69 0.53 -17.85
C ASN A 69 4.29 0.87 -18.36
N ASN A 70 3.26 0.49 -17.59
CA ASN A 70 1.86 0.82 -17.86
C ASN A 70 1.37 2.03 -17.06
N GLN A 71 0.38 2.72 -17.63
CA GLN A 71 -0.51 3.63 -16.90
C GLN A 71 -1.79 2.89 -16.55
N PHE A 72 -2.44 3.30 -15.46
CA PHE A 72 -3.68 2.72 -14.98
C PHE A 72 -4.71 3.81 -14.77
N LEU A 73 -5.98 3.51 -15.06
CA LEU A 73 -7.11 4.36 -14.70
C LEU A 73 -8.14 3.48 -13.99
N TYR A 74 -8.08 3.50 -12.66
CA TYR A 74 -8.72 2.55 -11.74
C TYR A 74 -8.08 1.17 -11.70
N GLY A 75 -8.37 0.44 -10.63
CA GLY A 75 -7.85 -0.90 -10.38
C GLY A 75 -7.58 -1.21 -8.93
N LYS A 76 -7.13 -2.44 -8.69
CA LYS A 76 -6.45 -2.81 -7.46
C LYS A 76 -5.02 -3.18 -7.80
N ILE A 77 -4.08 -2.56 -7.10
CA ILE A 77 -2.66 -2.73 -7.31
C ILE A 77 -2.03 -3.10 -5.98
N ASP A 78 -1.35 -4.24 -5.97
CA ASP A 78 -0.65 -4.78 -4.81
C ASP A 78 0.87 -4.74 -5.05
N MET A 79 1.62 -4.36 -4.02
CA MET A 79 3.08 -4.48 -3.99
C MET A 79 3.52 -5.00 -2.63
N GLN A 80 4.41 -5.99 -2.61
CA GLN A 80 5.09 -6.35 -1.37
C GLN A 80 6.34 -5.52 -1.19
N ILE A 81 6.45 -4.85 -0.03
CA ILE A 81 7.57 -3.97 0.29
C ILE A 81 8.16 -4.40 1.63
N LYS A 82 9.49 -4.45 1.70
CA LYS A 82 10.26 -4.59 2.93
C LYS A 82 11.13 -3.35 3.11
N LEU A 83 10.96 -2.67 4.24
CA LEU A 83 11.55 -1.35 4.50
C LEU A 83 12.99 -1.44 4.99
N VAL A 84 13.67 -0.29 5.01
CA VAL A 84 15.07 -0.15 5.42
C VAL A 84 15.23 -0.58 6.90
N PRO A 85 16.05 -1.60 7.21
CA PRO A 85 16.28 -2.05 8.57
C PRO A 85 17.22 -1.11 9.35
N GLY A 86 17.24 -1.26 10.67
CA GLY A 86 18.15 -0.50 11.53
C GLY A 86 17.79 0.98 11.62
N ASN A 87 18.81 1.85 11.67
CA ASN A 87 18.60 3.29 11.72
C ASN A 87 18.29 3.79 10.32
N SER A 88 17.05 4.21 10.10
CA SER A 88 16.52 4.71 8.83
C SER A 88 16.05 6.16 8.94
N ALA A 89 16.41 6.85 10.03
CA ALA A 89 15.99 8.22 10.27
C ALA A 89 16.35 9.15 9.10
N GLY A 90 15.45 10.07 8.78
CA GLY A 90 15.53 11.01 7.67
C GLY A 90 15.27 10.40 6.28
N THR A 91 15.10 9.08 6.15
CA THR A 91 14.80 8.44 4.87
C THR A 91 13.29 8.31 4.63
N VAL A 92 12.87 8.40 3.36
CA VAL A 92 11.51 8.13 2.91
C VAL A 92 11.57 7.09 1.80
N THR A 93 10.91 5.95 2.04
CA THR A 93 10.56 5.00 0.96
C THR A 93 9.17 5.38 0.49
N ALA A 94 9.00 5.83 -0.75
CA ALA A 94 7.71 6.18 -1.32
C ALA A 94 7.24 5.10 -2.30
N TYR A 95 5.94 4.82 -2.33
CA TYR A 95 5.25 3.99 -3.32
C TYR A 95 3.91 4.66 -3.63
N TYR A 96 3.74 5.15 -4.85
CA TYR A 96 2.64 6.05 -5.17
C TYR A 96 2.17 5.91 -6.62
N LEU A 97 0.91 6.28 -6.86
CA LEU A 97 0.42 6.52 -8.22
C LEU A 97 0.46 8.00 -8.49
N ARG A 98 0.90 8.41 -9.69
CA ARG A 98 0.88 9.81 -10.11
C ARG A 98 0.60 9.96 -11.60
N SER A 99 -0.20 10.96 -11.94
CA SER A 99 -0.44 11.38 -13.32
C SER A 99 0.54 12.47 -13.76
N GLU A 100 0.65 12.68 -15.07
CA GLU A 100 1.49 13.73 -15.63
C GLU A 100 0.81 15.11 -15.57
N GLY A 101 1.59 16.18 -15.78
CA GLY A 101 1.09 17.55 -15.81
C GLY A 101 1.18 18.31 -14.49
N SER A 102 0.78 19.58 -14.52
CA SER A 102 0.87 20.53 -13.40
C SER A 102 -0.30 20.45 -12.42
N SER A 103 -1.39 19.83 -12.81
CA SER A 103 -2.59 19.60 -11.98
C SER A 103 -2.81 18.10 -11.80
N TRP A 104 -1.73 17.41 -11.45
CA TRP A 104 -1.73 15.95 -11.35
C TRP A 104 -2.63 15.46 -10.22
N ASP A 105 -3.21 14.29 -10.44
CA ASP A 105 -3.72 13.41 -9.40
C ASP A 105 -2.61 12.48 -8.89
N GLU A 106 -2.62 12.15 -7.60
CA GLU A 106 -1.65 11.27 -6.95
C GLU A 106 -2.21 10.59 -5.68
N ILE A 107 -1.75 9.36 -5.42
CA ILE A 107 -2.15 8.52 -4.28
C ILE A 107 -0.90 7.93 -3.64
N ASP A 108 -0.63 8.28 -2.39
CA ASP A 108 0.68 8.04 -1.77
C ASP A 108 0.64 7.02 -0.63
N PHE A 109 1.63 6.12 -0.64
CA PHE A 109 2.26 5.59 0.56
C PHE A 109 3.68 6.15 0.67
N GLU A 110 3.99 6.71 1.83
CA GLU A 110 5.33 7.16 2.20
C GLU A 110 5.70 6.54 3.54
N PHE A 111 6.78 5.78 3.57
CA PHE A 111 7.27 5.13 4.78
C PHE A 111 8.39 5.98 5.36
N LEU A 112 8.10 6.65 6.47
CA LEU A 112 9.04 7.55 7.13
C LEU A 112 9.91 6.72 8.08
N GLY A 113 11.21 6.67 7.79
CA GLY A 113 12.17 5.94 8.60
C GLY A 113 12.37 6.57 9.97
N ASN A 114 13.00 5.80 10.87
CA ASN A 114 13.18 6.18 12.26
C ASN A 114 14.50 5.65 12.83
N LEU A 115 14.82 6.04 14.07
CA LEU A 115 15.95 5.49 14.81
C LEU A 115 15.77 3.98 15.03
N SER A 116 16.87 3.25 15.17
CA SER A 116 16.84 1.82 15.48
C SER A 116 15.98 1.52 16.71
N GLY A 117 14.96 0.67 16.54
CA GLY A 117 14.04 0.27 17.61
C GLY A 117 12.79 1.13 17.75
N ASP A 118 12.76 2.31 17.12
CA ASP A 118 11.56 3.16 17.06
C ASP A 118 10.67 2.77 15.86
N PRO A 119 9.34 2.96 15.97
CA PRO A 119 8.42 2.52 14.93
C PRO A 119 8.53 3.37 13.66
N TYR A 120 8.38 2.72 12.51
CA TYR A 120 8.11 3.38 11.23
C TYR A 120 6.75 4.06 11.23
N ILE A 121 6.63 5.12 10.44
CA ILE A 121 5.34 5.76 10.16
C ILE A 121 4.95 5.46 8.72
N VAL A 122 3.74 4.93 8.53
CA VAL A 122 3.07 4.90 7.23
C VAL A 122 2.32 6.22 7.07
N HIS A 123 2.83 7.07 6.19
CA HIS A 123 2.24 8.32 5.78
C HIS A 123 1.47 8.12 4.48
N THR A 124 0.28 8.68 4.38
CA THR A 124 -0.55 8.59 3.17
C THR A 124 -1.06 9.96 2.79
N ASN A 125 -1.15 10.25 1.49
CA ASN A 125 -1.68 11.50 0.98
C ASN A 125 -2.48 11.24 -0.31
N ILE A 126 -3.35 12.18 -0.66
CA ILE A 126 -4.15 12.13 -1.88
C ILE A 126 -4.19 13.51 -2.49
N PHE A 127 -3.68 13.61 -3.71
CA PHE A 127 -3.76 14.78 -4.57
C PHE A 127 -4.85 14.57 -5.60
N SER A 128 -5.69 15.59 -5.76
CA SER A 128 -6.67 15.66 -6.84
C SER A 128 -6.53 17.03 -7.51
N GLN A 129 -6.29 17.06 -8.82
CA GLN A 129 -6.11 18.28 -9.61
C GLN A 129 -5.03 19.21 -9.03
N GLY A 130 -3.90 18.64 -8.59
CA GLY A 130 -2.79 19.35 -7.97
C GLY A 130 -3.02 19.79 -6.52
N LYS A 131 -4.20 19.53 -5.94
CA LYS A 131 -4.51 19.85 -4.55
C LYS A 131 -4.30 18.63 -3.66
N GLY A 132 -3.27 18.65 -2.83
CA GLY A 132 -3.02 17.69 -1.75
C GLY A 132 -3.46 18.23 -0.37
N ASN A 133 -2.54 18.18 0.60
CA ASN A 133 -2.76 18.52 2.02
C ASN A 133 -3.77 17.60 2.72
N ARG A 134 -3.74 16.30 2.41
CA ARG A 134 -4.64 15.28 2.96
C ARG A 134 -3.89 14.18 3.69
N GLU A 135 -2.90 14.55 4.47
CA GLU A 135 -1.99 13.62 5.11
C GLU A 135 -2.69 12.87 6.26
N GLN A 136 -2.49 11.55 6.29
CA GLN A 136 -2.80 10.71 7.45
C GLN A 136 -1.59 9.85 7.76
N GLN A 137 -1.27 9.71 9.05
CA GLN A 137 -0.12 8.94 9.49
C GLN A 137 -0.53 7.85 10.46
N PHE A 138 0.10 6.69 10.33
CA PHE A 138 -0.18 5.50 11.12
C PHE A 138 1.11 4.84 11.58
N TYR A 139 1.12 4.30 12.79
CA TYR A 139 2.01 3.18 13.10
C TYR A 139 1.46 1.89 12.49
N VAL A 140 2.30 0.87 12.34
CA VAL A 140 1.88 -0.47 11.90
C VAL A 140 2.01 -1.47 13.05
N TRP A 141 1.20 -2.54 13.01
CA TRP A 141 1.11 -3.56 14.06
C TRP A 141 2.14 -4.69 13.91
N PHE A 142 3.20 -4.46 13.14
CA PHE A 142 4.28 -5.40 12.83
C PHE A 142 5.58 -4.62 12.60
N ASN A 143 6.71 -5.32 12.49
CA ASN A 143 7.97 -4.71 12.07
C ASN A 143 8.11 -4.75 10.54
N PRO A 144 7.92 -3.63 9.82
CA PRO A 144 7.92 -3.61 8.35
C PRO A 144 9.33 -3.79 7.74
N THR A 145 10.38 -3.86 8.55
CA THR A 145 11.76 -4.13 8.09
C THR A 145 12.12 -5.61 8.19
N ALA A 146 11.33 -6.41 8.92
CA ALA A 146 11.66 -7.81 9.21
C ALA A 146 11.27 -8.75 8.06
N ASP A 147 10.11 -8.50 7.44
CA ASP A 147 9.60 -9.28 6.33
C ASP A 147 8.89 -8.38 5.30
N PHE A 148 8.51 -8.96 4.17
CA PHE A 148 7.70 -8.31 3.17
C PHE A 148 6.23 -8.25 3.60
N HIS A 149 5.64 -7.06 3.46
CA HIS A 149 4.21 -6.82 3.70
C HIS A 149 3.55 -6.27 2.46
N THR A 150 2.27 -6.58 2.26
CA THR A 150 1.52 -6.18 1.07
C THR A 150 0.87 -4.82 1.30
N TYR A 151 1.19 -3.85 0.45
CA TYR A 151 0.58 -2.54 0.42
C TYR A 151 -0.28 -2.45 -0.84
N SER A 152 -1.58 -2.22 -0.65
CA SER A 152 -2.55 -2.24 -1.73
C SER A 152 -3.22 -0.89 -1.92
N ILE A 153 -3.42 -0.51 -3.17
CA ILE A 153 -4.23 0.64 -3.57
C ILE A 153 -5.42 0.12 -4.38
N LEU A 154 -6.61 0.19 -3.78
CA LEU A 154 -7.88 0.06 -4.51
C LEU A 154 -8.31 1.46 -4.94
N TRP A 155 -8.50 1.67 -6.23
CA TRP A 155 -8.95 2.94 -6.79
C TRP A 155 -10.04 2.66 -7.82
N ASN A 156 -11.25 3.16 -7.59
CA ASN A 156 -12.37 3.00 -8.52
C ASN A 156 -13.20 4.30 -8.57
N PRO A 157 -14.25 4.41 -9.41
CA PRO A 157 -15.07 5.62 -9.46
C PRO A 157 -15.75 6.05 -8.14
N LYS A 158 -15.83 5.16 -7.15
CA LYS A 158 -16.52 5.38 -5.85
C LYS A 158 -15.57 5.85 -4.77
N HIS A 159 -14.38 5.26 -4.66
CA HIS A 159 -13.44 5.56 -3.59
C HIS A 159 -12.01 5.09 -3.88
N ILE A 160 -11.06 5.64 -3.13
CA ILE A 160 -9.71 5.11 -2.96
C ILE A 160 -9.65 4.44 -1.60
N VAL A 161 -9.14 3.22 -1.52
CA VAL A 161 -8.85 2.54 -0.27
C VAL A 161 -7.40 2.07 -0.25
N LEU A 162 -6.70 2.43 0.81
CA LEU A 162 -5.33 2.01 1.08
C LEU A 162 -5.35 0.87 2.09
N TYR A 163 -4.67 -0.22 1.78
CA TYR A 163 -4.57 -1.39 2.65
C TYR A 163 -3.14 -1.71 3.03
N VAL A 164 -3.00 -2.33 4.19
CA VAL A 164 -1.79 -2.99 4.67
C VAL A 164 -2.16 -4.41 5.04
N ASP A 165 -1.59 -5.41 4.36
CA ASP A 165 -1.90 -6.84 4.49
C ASP A 165 -3.42 -7.13 4.45
N GLY A 166 -4.12 -6.53 3.48
CA GLY A 166 -5.57 -6.67 3.32
C GLY A 166 -6.42 -5.96 4.38
N THR A 167 -5.81 -5.31 5.36
CA THR A 167 -6.52 -4.47 6.34
C THR A 167 -6.63 -3.03 5.82
N PRO A 168 -7.85 -2.47 5.63
CA PRO A 168 -8.00 -1.07 5.20
C PRO A 168 -7.53 -0.12 6.30
N ILE A 169 -6.67 0.83 5.94
CA ILE A 169 -6.16 1.86 6.86
C ILE A 169 -6.74 3.24 6.58
N ARG A 170 -7.15 3.49 5.33
CA ARG A 170 -7.72 4.74 4.86
C ARG A 170 -8.71 4.51 3.73
N GLU A 171 -9.82 5.24 3.77
CA GLU A 171 -10.78 5.35 2.68
C GLU A 171 -10.93 6.84 2.32
N PHE A 172 -10.92 7.16 1.02
CA PHE A 172 -11.21 8.48 0.47
C PHE A 172 -12.28 8.35 -0.59
N LYS A 173 -13.49 8.80 -0.27
CA LYS A 173 -14.65 8.65 -1.15
C LYS A 173 -14.68 9.75 -2.21
N ASN A 174 -15.32 9.42 -3.33
CA ASN A 174 -15.65 10.39 -4.36
C ASN A 174 -16.76 11.33 -3.83
N TYR A 175 -16.36 12.54 -3.47
CA TYR A 175 -17.24 13.62 -3.01
C TYR A 175 -17.33 14.76 -4.04
N GLU A 176 -17.25 14.46 -5.34
CA GLU A 176 -17.39 15.48 -6.39
C GLU A 176 -18.74 16.21 -6.33
N SER A 177 -19.80 15.55 -5.88
CA SER A 177 -21.12 16.18 -5.64
C SER A 177 -21.10 17.26 -4.55
N LEU A 178 -20.06 17.27 -3.71
CA LEU A 178 -19.79 18.29 -2.68
C LEU A 178 -18.66 19.25 -3.10
N GLY A 179 -18.23 19.20 -4.37
CA GLY A 179 -17.17 20.06 -4.90
C GLY A 179 -15.75 19.63 -4.52
N VAL A 180 -15.55 18.42 -4.00
CA VAL A 180 -14.23 17.87 -3.71
C VAL A 180 -13.71 17.12 -4.94
N PRO A 181 -12.62 17.56 -5.59
CA PRO A 181 -12.08 16.88 -6.76
C PRO A 181 -11.62 15.46 -6.43
N TYR A 182 -11.80 14.54 -7.37
CA TYR A 182 -11.46 13.13 -7.24
C TYR A 182 -10.64 12.64 -8.44
N PRO A 183 -9.62 11.77 -8.25
CA PRO A 183 -8.85 11.20 -9.36
C PRO A 183 -9.72 10.29 -10.23
N LYS A 184 -10.24 10.83 -11.34
CA LYS A 184 -11.17 10.08 -12.21
C LYS A 184 -10.85 10.06 -13.70
N ASN A 185 -10.04 11.02 -14.15
CA ASN A 185 -9.83 11.28 -15.58
C ASN A 185 -8.36 11.23 -16.00
N GLN A 186 -7.44 11.18 -15.04
CA GLN A 186 -6.00 11.21 -15.31
C GLN A 186 -5.41 9.82 -15.04
N PRO A 187 -5.04 9.06 -16.08
CA PRO A 187 -4.31 7.81 -15.90
C PRO A 187 -3.00 8.06 -15.17
N MET A 188 -2.66 7.17 -14.25
CA MET A 188 -1.48 7.30 -13.40
C MET A 188 -0.51 6.15 -13.63
N ARG A 189 0.79 6.45 -13.60
CA ARG A 189 1.82 5.42 -13.44
C ARG A 189 2.06 5.17 -11.96
N ILE A 190 2.54 3.97 -11.66
CA ILE A 190 3.12 3.67 -10.36
C ILE A 190 4.54 4.20 -10.36
N TYR A 191 4.95 4.77 -9.24
CA TYR A 191 6.30 5.19 -8.96
C TYR A 191 6.72 4.67 -7.60
N SER A 192 8.02 4.53 -7.43
CA SER A 192 8.62 4.27 -6.14
C SER A 192 9.99 4.90 -6.08
N SER A 193 10.36 5.39 -4.91
CA SER A 193 11.66 6.02 -4.70
C SER A 193 12.13 5.85 -3.26
N LEU A 194 13.45 5.87 -3.08
CA LEU A 194 14.08 5.96 -1.76
C LEU A 194 14.97 7.20 -1.74
N TRP A 195 14.67 8.14 -0.84
CA TRP A 195 15.32 9.45 -0.81
C TRP A 195 15.43 10.01 0.61
N ASN A 196 16.26 11.05 0.77
CA ASN A 196 16.44 11.74 2.04
C ASN A 196 15.50 12.94 2.17
N ALA A 197 14.79 13.01 3.29
CA ALA A 197 13.77 14.00 3.61
C ALA A 197 14.01 14.56 5.02
N ASP A 198 15.27 14.91 5.30
CA ASP A 198 15.76 15.36 6.61
C ASP A 198 14.92 16.48 7.24
N ASP A 199 14.30 17.32 6.42
CA ASP A 199 13.54 18.48 6.87
C ASP A 199 12.21 18.14 7.52
N TRP A 200 11.69 16.92 7.35
CA TRP A 200 10.36 16.58 7.86
C TRP A 200 10.13 15.11 8.25
N ALA A 201 10.86 14.14 7.68
CA ALA A 201 10.50 12.72 7.77
C ALA A 201 10.49 12.17 9.20
N THR A 202 11.59 12.33 9.95
CA THR A 202 11.69 11.74 11.29
C THR A 202 11.51 12.80 12.37
N ARG A 203 10.48 12.60 13.21
CA ARG A 203 10.08 13.53 14.27
C ARG A 203 9.89 14.97 13.78
N GLY A 204 9.26 15.13 12.62
CA GLY A 204 9.04 16.45 12.00
C GLY A 204 10.35 17.13 11.59
N GLY A 205 11.37 16.36 11.24
CA GLY A 205 12.67 16.86 10.76
C GLY A 205 13.70 17.12 11.85
N LEU A 206 13.41 16.80 13.12
CA LEU A 206 14.34 16.97 14.23
C LEU A 206 15.50 15.96 14.21
N VAL A 207 15.30 14.79 13.61
CA VAL A 207 16.31 13.73 13.49
C VAL A 207 16.73 13.61 12.04
N LYS A 208 18.03 13.74 11.80
CA LYS A 208 18.65 13.74 10.47
C LYS A 208 19.20 12.36 10.11
N THR A 209 19.39 12.11 8.83
CA THR A 209 20.01 10.88 8.34
C THR A 209 21.47 10.77 8.78
N ASP A 210 21.78 9.66 9.46
CA ASP A 210 23.16 9.27 9.74
C ASP A 210 23.75 8.54 8.53
N TRP A 211 24.41 9.28 7.65
CA TRP A 211 25.03 8.74 6.44
C TRP A 211 26.12 7.69 6.69
N SER A 212 26.62 7.53 7.92
CA SER A 212 27.53 6.42 8.24
C SER A 212 26.85 5.05 8.19
N GLN A 213 25.51 5.02 8.23
CA GLN A 213 24.68 3.82 8.12
C GLN A 213 24.33 3.46 6.66
N ALA A 214 24.73 4.29 5.69
CA ALA A 214 24.48 4.01 4.28
C ALA A 214 25.28 2.77 3.79
N PRO A 215 24.76 2.02 2.79
CA PRO A 215 23.54 2.30 2.03
C PRO A 215 22.27 1.85 2.76
N PHE A 216 21.25 2.72 2.73
CA PHE A 216 19.89 2.35 3.10
C PHE A 216 19.26 1.61 1.94
N THR A 217 18.58 0.48 2.18
CA THR A 217 17.99 -0.34 1.10
C THR A 217 16.56 -0.76 1.43
N ALA A 218 15.64 -0.50 0.51
CA ALA A 218 14.28 -1.04 0.53
C ALA A 218 14.13 -2.08 -0.60
N SER A 219 13.29 -3.10 -0.37
CA SER A 219 13.05 -4.17 -1.33
C SER A 219 11.58 -4.27 -1.71
N TYR A 220 11.34 -4.68 -2.95
CA TYR A 220 10.02 -4.80 -3.57
C TYR A 220 9.93 -6.14 -4.28
N GLN A 221 8.78 -6.80 -4.18
CA GLN A 221 8.53 -8.06 -4.88
C GLN A 221 7.02 -8.29 -5.07
N ASN A 222 6.69 -9.36 -5.79
CA ASN A 222 5.32 -9.86 -5.92
C ASN A 222 4.31 -8.76 -6.29
N PHE A 223 4.68 -7.93 -7.28
CA PHE A 223 3.80 -6.94 -7.86
C PHE A 223 2.60 -7.64 -8.51
N ASN A 224 1.40 -7.11 -8.28
CA ASN A 224 0.19 -7.59 -8.93
C ASN A 224 -0.72 -6.41 -9.30
N ALA A 225 -1.04 -6.34 -10.59
CA ALA A 225 -2.00 -5.38 -11.14
C ALA A 225 -3.00 -6.07 -12.10
N ASP A 226 -3.26 -7.37 -11.92
CA ASP A 226 -4.18 -8.16 -12.77
C ASP A 226 -5.61 -7.60 -12.72
N GLN A 227 -5.97 -6.96 -11.62
CA GLN A 227 -7.27 -6.32 -11.40
C GLN A 227 -7.24 -4.81 -11.71
N ALA A 228 -6.16 -4.32 -12.33
CA ALA A 228 -6.03 -2.93 -12.72
C ALA A 228 -6.34 -2.69 -14.20
N CYS A 229 -6.91 -1.51 -14.46
CA CYS A 229 -7.36 -1.11 -15.77
C CYS A 229 -6.22 -0.39 -16.49
N VAL A 230 -5.45 -1.13 -17.27
CA VAL A 230 -4.36 -0.59 -18.08
C VAL A 230 -4.93 0.43 -19.07
N TRP A 231 -4.39 1.64 -19.03
CA TRP A 231 -4.71 2.71 -19.94
C TRP A 231 -3.67 2.79 -21.05
N SER A 232 -4.10 2.58 -22.29
CA SER A 232 -3.22 2.64 -23.46
C SER A 232 -3.96 3.20 -24.67
N SER A 233 -3.26 4.03 -25.46
CA SER A 233 -3.78 4.58 -26.71
C SER A 233 -5.16 5.26 -26.59
N GLY A 234 -5.41 5.94 -25.46
CA GLY A 234 -6.67 6.64 -25.19
C GLY A 234 -7.84 5.73 -24.79
N SER A 235 -7.58 4.47 -24.44
CA SER A 235 -8.60 3.50 -24.05
C SER A 235 -8.20 2.71 -22.80
N SER A 236 -9.20 2.30 -22.02
CA SER A 236 -9.03 1.44 -20.85
C SER A 236 -9.20 -0.03 -21.23
N SER A 237 -8.36 -0.91 -20.66
CA SER A 237 -8.54 -2.36 -20.77
C SER A 237 -9.83 -2.85 -20.09
N CYS A 238 -10.35 -2.08 -19.13
CA CYS A 238 -11.64 -2.30 -18.49
C CYS A 238 -12.76 -1.66 -19.34
N GLY A 239 -13.00 -2.20 -20.54
CA GLY A 239 -14.09 -1.78 -21.41
C GLY A 239 -15.44 -2.44 -21.06
N SER A 240 -16.55 -1.79 -21.41
CA SER A 240 -17.93 -2.24 -21.10
C SER A 240 -18.38 -3.55 -21.80
N ASN A 241 -17.59 -4.12 -22.72
CA ASN A 241 -18.02 -5.21 -23.62
C ASN A 241 -17.16 -6.48 -23.60
N ASN A 242 -16.21 -6.62 -22.67
CA ASN A 242 -15.50 -7.89 -22.53
C ASN A 242 -16.26 -8.81 -21.57
N ASN A 243 -17.01 -9.76 -22.14
CA ASN A 243 -17.63 -10.91 -21.46
C ASN A 243 -16.63 -11.84 -20.72
N ASN A 244 -15.35 -11.47 -20.65
CA ASN A 244 -14.31 -12.11 -19.86
C ASN A 244 -13.66 -11.07 -18.93
N SER A 245 -14.33 -10.75 -17.83
CA SER A 245 -13.71 -10.46 -16.51
C SER A 245 -14.79 -10.02 -15.51
N ASN A 246 -15.45 -10.98 -14.86
CA ASN A 246 -16.29 -10.67 -13.69
C ASN A 246 -15.50 -9.98 -12.56
N SER A 247 -14.16 -10.06 -12.53
CA SER A 247 -13.34 -9.47 -11.46
C SER A 247 -13.21 -7.95 -11.56
N SER A 248 -12.89 -7.41 -12.74
CA SER A 248 -12.60 -5.98 -12.89
C SER A 248 -13.87 -5.12 -12.84
N SER A 249 -14.99 -5.59 -13.40
CA SER A 249 -16.28 -4.89 -13.31
C SER A 249 -16.83 -4.83 -11.88
N VAL A 250 -16.67 -5.91 -11.11
CA VAL A 250 -17.01 -5.93 -9.68
C VAL A 250 -16.13 -4.95 -8.92
N LEU A 251 -14.83 -4.91 -9.20
CA LEU A 251 -13.91 -3.98 -8.53
C LEU A 251 -14.25 -2.50 -8.78
N LEU A 252 -14.69 -2.16 -9.99
CA LEU A 252 -15.10 -0.79 -10.36
C LEU A 252 -16.33 -0.29 -9.60
N SER A 253 -17.10 -1.20 -9.01
CA SER A 253 -18.28 -0.89 -8.19
C SER A 253 -18.12 -1.30 -6.73
N GLN A 254 -16.96 -1.82 -6.35
CA GLN A 254 -16.68 -2.29 -5.01
C GLN A 254 -16.73 -1.12 -4.02
N GLU A 255 -17.35 -1.37 -2.88
CA GLU A 255 -17.30 -0.52 -1.69
C GLU A 255 -16.84 -1.36 -0.48
N LEU A 256 -16.48 -0.72 0.63
CA LEU A 256 -16.14 -1.45 1.85
C LEU A 256 -17.42 -2.02 2.48
N ASP A 257 -17.43 -3.34 2.71
CA ASP A 257 -18.46 -3.98 3.51
C ASP A 257 -18.39 -3.57 4.99
N SER A 258 -19.44 -3.90 5.76
CA SER A 258 -19.54 -3.51 7.16
C SER A 258 -18.34 -3.98 8.00
N ALA A 259 -17.85 -5.21 7.76
CA ALA A 259 -16.70 -5.76 8.47
C ALA A 259 -15.41 -4.97 8.17
N SER A 260 -15.18 -4.61 6.90
CA SER A 260 -14.05 -3.79 6.47
C SER A 260 -14.12 -2.38 7.02
N GLN A 261 -15.33 -1.80 7.10
CA GLN A 261 -15.54 -0.48 7.73
C GLN A 261 -15.26 -0.51 9.24
N GLU A 262 -15.68 -1.56 9.94
CA GLU A 262 -15.35 -1.75 11.36
C GLU A 262 -13.84 -1.92 11.57
N ARG A 263 -13.19 -2.69 10.70
CA ARG A 263 -11.74 -2.87 10.70
C ARG A 263 -11.01 -1.55 10.47
N LEU A 264 -11.44 -0.76 9.49
CA LEU A 264 -10.89 0.58 9.21
C LEU A 264 -10.99 1.49 10.45
N LYS A 265 -12.16 1.55 11.09
CA LYS A 265 -12.38 2.31 12.33
C LYS A 265 -11.46 1.83 13.46
N TRP A 266 -11.28 0.52 13.58
CA TRP A 266 -10.38 -0.05 14.59
C TRP A 266 -8.92 0.35 14.32
N VAL A 267 -8.44 0.30 13.08
CA VAL A 267 -7.09 0.76 12.73
C VAL A 267 -6.93 2.24 13.05
N GLN A 268 -7.86 3.08 12.60
CA GLN A 268 -7.82 4.51 12.85
C GLN A 268 -7.81 4.83 14.35
N LYS A 269 -8.57 4.10 15.16
CA LYS A 269 -8.61 4.29 16.61
C LYS A 269 -7.30 3.91 17.31
N ASN A 270 -6.64 2.84 16.86
CA ASN A 270 -5.51 2.25 17.60
C ASN A 270 -4.13 2.63 17.05
N TYR A 271 -4.03 3.01 15.77
CA TYR A 271 -2.75 3.18 15.08
C TYR A 271 -2.57 4.52 14.39
N MET A 272 -3.64 5.29 14.15
CA MET A 272 -3.52 6.62 13.54
C MET A 272 -2.93 7.63 14.52
N ILE A 273 -1.90 8.33 14.08
CA ILE A 273 -1.17 9.32 14.89
C ILE A 273 -1.33 10.76 14.37
N TYR A 274 -1.72 10.92 13.10
CA TYR A 274 -2.06 12.21 12.51
C TYR A 274 -3.21 12.06 11.53
N ASN A 275 -4.11 13.03 11.52
CA ASN A 275 -5.22 13.11 10.57
C ASN A 275 -5.54 14.57 10.22
N TYR A 276 -5.32 14.93 8.96
CA TYR A 276 -5.63 16.27 8.44
C TYR A 276 -7.08 16.70 8.72
N CYS A 277 -8.03 15.75 8.74
CA CYS A 277 -9.44 16.02 9.03
C CYS A 277 -9.74 16.47 10.47
N THR A 278 -8.74 16.44 11.35
CA THR A 278 -8.88 16.90 12.74
C THR A 278 -7.89 18.03 13.08
N ASP A 279 -7.07 18.46 12.12
CA ASP A 279 -6.04 19.46 12.31
C ASP A 279 -6.59 20.89 12.10
N THR A 280 -7.26 21.40 13.13
CA THR A 280 -7.82 22.76 13.11
C THR A 280 -6.75 23.86 13.10
N LYS A 281 -5.50 23.55 13.47
CA LYS A 281 -4.39 24.50 13.39
C LYS A 281 -3.96 24.70 11.94
N ARG A 282 -3.89 23.62 11.17
CA ARG A 282 -3.58 23.68 9.73
C ARG A 282 -4.74 24.22 8.90
N PHE A 283 -5.97 23.96 9.32
CA PHE A 283 -7.19 24.42 8.63
C PHE A 283 -8.01 25.40 9.50
N PRO A 284 -7.48 26.61 9.81
CA PRO A 284 -8.15 27.55 10.71
C PRO A 284 -9.43 28.16 10.10
N GLN A 285 -9.60 28.07 8.78
CA GLN A 285 -10.77 28.56 8.05
C GLN A 285 -11.88 27.50 7.89
N GLY A 286 -11.72 26.34 8.51
CA GLY A 286 -12.64 25.21 8.40
C GLY A 286 -11.99 23.99 7.76
N LEU A 287 -12.39 22.82 8.25
CA LEU A 287 -11.90 21.53 7.77
C LEU A 287 -12.36 21.27 6.33
N PRO A 288 -11.59 20.49 5.54
CA PRO A 288 -12.00 20.11 4.18
C PRO A 288 -13.40 19.47 4.13
N PRO A 289 -14.24 19.76 3.12
CA PRO A 289 -15.62 19.27 3.06
C PRO A 289 -15.76 17.75 3.19
N GLU A 290 -14.83 16.99 2.60
CA GLU A 290 -14.76 15.54 2.67
C GLU A 290 -14.64 14.99 4.11
N CYS A 291 -14.13 15.78 5.05
CA CYS A 291 -13.95 15.39 6.44
C CYS A 291 -15.25 15.42 7.26
N THR A 292 -16.25 16.15 6.79
CA THR A 292 -17.54 16.34 7.50
C THR A 292 -18.72 15.72 6.75
N ALA A 293 -18.47 15.19 5.55
CA ALA A 293 -19.47 14.52 4.74
C ALA A 293 -19.94 13.24 5.46
N THR A 294 -21.12 13.30 6.08
CA THR A 294 -21.83 12.09 6.48
C THR A 294 -22.31 11.40 5.21
N ASN A 295 -22.10 10.09 5.11
CA ASN A 295 -22.66 9.29 4.01
C ASN A 295 -24.19 9.47 4.06
N LYS A 296 -24.73 10.33 3.20
CA LYS A 296 -26.11 10.18 2.76
C LYS A 296 -26.10 8.99 1.81
N SER A 297 -26.19 7.80 2.41
CA SER A 297 -26.57 6.56 1.74
C SER A 297 -27.89 6.74 1.02
#